data_AF-A0A024GPF9-F1
#
_entry.id   AF-A0A024GPF9-F1
#
_cell.length_a   1.000
_cell.length_b   1.000
_cell.length_c   1.000
_cell.angle_alpha   90.00
_cell.angle_beta   90.00
_cell.angle_gamma   90.00
#
_symmetry.space_group_name_H-M   'P 1'
#
loop_
_entity.id
_entity.type
_entity.pdbx_description
1 polymer ?
#
loop_
_entity_poly.entity_id
_entity_poly.type
_entity_poly.pdbx_seq_one_letter_code
_entity_poly.pdbx_strand_id
1 'polypeptide(L)'
;MSMGELSQCVLAHQEGNECDDCIELAGITGSDLSSTEFLIGIKDEQKLELGKCISTSTFKACNKLEFVPNEICMHEKLLDFVSESTMSRPNHFGELATIVLVKYGDNTCLACLALRNPIIMASRIKSYVWMVKPNRDSPWCACGVNTGLSFKRPMYFLRPLSAARVMLGPSINRNPGQVTQHHLTLNNQDRM
;
A
#
# COMPACT_ATOMS: atom_id res chain seq x y z
N MET A 1 -28.71 -6.04 -12.74
CA MET A 1 -27.31 -6.23 -12.29
C MET A 1 -26.60 -4.92 -12.53
N SER A 2 -26.29 -4.15 -11.48
CA SER A 2 -25.39 -3.00 -11.64
C SER A 2 -24.02 -3.55 -12.01
N MET A 3 -23.43 -3.08 -13.11
CA MET A 3 -21.99 -3.24 -13.33
C MET A 3 -21.30 -2.70 -12.08
N GLY A 4 -20.56 -3.55 -11.38
CA GLY A 4 -19.96 -3.21 -10.08
C GLY A 4 -19.15 -1.92 -10.21
N GLU A 5 -19.34 -0.99 -9.28
CA GLU A 5 -18.54 0.22 -9.21
C GLU A 5 -17.06 -0.17 -9.22
N LEU A 6 -16.35 0.27 -10.26
CA LEU A 6 -14.92 0.08 -10.34
C LEU A 6 -14.28 0.85 -9.19
N SER A 7 -13.19 0.30 -8.66
CA SER A 7 -12.44 0.98 -7.61
C SER A 7 -11.99 2.39 -8.07
N GLN A 8 -12.02 3.32 -7.12
CA GLN A 8 -11.57 4.71 -7.25
C GLN A 8 -10.15 4.92 -6.71
N CYS A 9 -9.47 3.86 -6.28
CA CYS A 9 -8.05 3.94 -5.91
C CYS A 9 -7.21 2.84 -6.55
N VAL A 10 -5.98 3.22 -6.89
CA VAL A 10 -4.97 2.31 -7.40
C VAL A 10 -3.73 2.41 -6.52
N LEU A 11 -3.22 1.27 -6.09
CA LEU A 11 -1.91 1.12 -5.50
C LEU A 11 -0.90 0.99 -6.63
N ALA A 12 -0.01 1.97 -6.76
CA ALA A 12 1.09 1.95 -7.71
C ALA A 12 2.36 1.43 -7.03
N HIS A 13 3.06 0.53 -7.71
CA HIS A 13 4.37 0.02 -7.32
C HIS A 13 5.43 0.61 -8.24
N GLN A 14 6.43 1.28 -7.69
CA GLN A 14 7.50 1.91 -8.48
C GLN A 14 8.86 1.25 -8.27
N GLU A 15 9.72 1.42 -9.27
CA GLU A 15 11.14 1.11 -9.22
C GLU A 15 11.95 2.29 -9.79
N GLY A 16 12.14 3.32 -8.95
CA GLY A 16 12.73 4.61 -9.33
C GLY A 16 11.68 5.73 -9.37
N ASN A 17 12.09 6.92 -9.79
CA ASN A 17 11.26 8.14 -9.76
C ASN A 17 10.37 8.28 -11.02
N GLU A 18 10.57 7.43 -12.03
CA GLU A 18 9.89 7.53 -13.32
C GLU A 18 8.38 7.25 -13.22
N CYS A 19 7.95 6.50 -12.20
CA CYS A 19 6.53 6.26 -11.93
C CYS A 19 5.85 7.53 -11.41
N ASP A 20 6.49 8.25 -10.47
CA ASP A 20 5.99 9.51 -9.92
C ASP A 20 5.79 10.55 -11.02
N ASP A 21 6.81 10.73 -11.88
CA ASP A 21 6.75 11.65 -13.02
C ASP A 21 5.57 11.31 -13.95
N CYS A 22 5.34 10.02 -14.22
CA CYS A 22 4.23 9.60 -15.08
C CYS A 22 2.85 9.88 -14.45
N ILE A 23 2.72 9.62 -13.15
CA ILE A 23 1.47 9.85 -12.40
C ILE A 23 1.15 11.35 -12.36
N GLU A 24 2.16 12.20 -12.11
CA GLU A 24 2.01 13.65 -12.13
C GLU A 24 1.63 14.18 -13.51
N LEU A 25 2.25 13.66 -14.59
CA LEU A 25 1.91 14.01 -15.97
C LEU A 25 0.48 13.60 -16.34
N ALA A 26 -0.05 12.53 -15.75
CA ALA A 26 -1.45 12.15 -15.89
C ALA A 26 -2.41 13.06 -15.10
N GLY A 27 -1.90 14.07 -14.39
CA GLY A 27 -2.68 15.01 -13.58
C GLY A 27 -3.29 14.35 -12.35
N ILE A 28 -2.60 13.36 -11.78
CA ILE A 28 -3.09 12.58 -10.66
C ILE A 28 -2.18 12.80 -9.46
N THR A 29 -2.78 12.98 -8.28
CA THR A 29 -2.04 13.11 -7.02
C THR A 29 -2.09 11.80 -6.24
N GLY A 30 -0.93 11.29 -5.85
CA GLY A 30 -0.78 10.12 -4.98
C GLY A 30 -0.57 10.49 -3.51
N SER A 31 -0.81 9.53 -2.63
CA SER A 31 -0.38 9.56 -1.23
C SER A 31 0.63 8.45 -0.99
N ASP A 32 1.81 8.81 -0.49
CA ASP A 32 2.87 7.85 -0.21
C ASP A 32 2.46 6.88 0.91
N LEU A 33 2.54 5.58 0.62
CA LEU A 33 2.44 4.53 1.64
C LEU A 33 3.82 4.05 2.10
N SER A 34 4.78 4.07 1.17
CA SER A 34 6.19 3.77 1.38
C SER A 34 7.05 4.48 0.31
N SER A 35 8.35 4.23 0.28
CA SER A 35 9.25 4.76 -0.76
C SER A 35 9.04 4.15 -2.15
N THR A 36 8.29 3.05 -2.26
CA THR A 36 8.02 2.36 -3.54
C THR A 36 6.55 2.15 -3.81
N GLU A 37 5.66 2.65 -2.95
CA GLU A 37 4.24 2.38 -3.05
C GLU A 37 3.43 3.63 -2.74
N PHE A 38 2.48 3.93 -3.61
CA PHE A 38 1.59 5.09 -3.52
C PHE A 38 0.16 4.66 -3.69
N LEU A 39 -0.73 5.23 -2.88
CA LEU A 39 -2.15 5.13 -3.11
C LEU A 39 -2.63 6.33 -3.91
N ILE A 40 -3.22 6.06 -5.05
CA ILE A 40 -3.65 7.08 -6.01
C ILE A 40 -5.17 7.10 -6.05
N GLY A 41 -5.77 8.27 -5.80
CA GLY A 41 -7.20 8.48 -6.06
C GLY A 41 -7.43 8.78 -7.52
N ILE A 42 -8.29 8.00 -8.19
CA ILE A 42 -8.54 8.12 -9.63
C ILE A 42 -10.02 8.33 -9.94
N LYS A 43 -10.29 9.18 -10.94
CA LYS A 43 -11.61 9.28 -11.60
C LYS A 43 -11.70 8.29 -12.77
N ASP A 44 -12.91 8.05 -13.26
CA ASP A 44 -13.13 7.10 -14.35
C ASP A 44 -12.40 7.53 -15.63
N GLU A 45 -12.32 8.83 -15.89
CA GLU A 45 -11.62 9.37 -17.07
C GLU A 45 -10.10 9.21 -16.97
N GLN A 46 -9.55 9.16 -15.75
CA GLN A 46 -8.11 9.04 -15.49
C GLN A 46 -7.61 7.59 -15.58
N LYS A 47 -8.50 6.59 -15.59
CA LYS A 47 -8.12 5.16 -15.63
C LYS A 47 -7.33 4.79 -16.87
N LEU A 48 -7.73 5.34 -18.01
CA LEU A 48 -7.07 5.08 -19.30
C LEU A 48 -5.68 5.72 -19.33
N GLU A 49 -5.54 6.93 -18.79
CA GLU A 49 -4.25 7.63 -18.72
C GLU A 49 -3.29 6.93 -17.75
N LEU A 50 -3.77 6.51 -16.58
CA LEU A 50 -2.95 5.80 -15.60
C LEU A 50 -2.45 4.45 -16.16
N GLY A 51 -3.25 3.78 -17.01
CA GLY A 51 -2.83 2.55 -17.68
C GLY A 51 -1.56 2.71 -18.54
N LYS A 52 -1.28 3.94 -19.04
CA LYS A 52 -0.07 4.25 -19.81
C LYS A 52 1.18 4.34 -18.94
N CYS A 53 1.02 4.45 -17.62
CA CYS A 53 2.14 4.48 -16.66
C CYS A 53 2.64 3.08 -16.26
N ILE A 54 2.11 2.00 -16.85
CA ILE A 54 2.69 0.66 -16.64
C ILE A 54 3.95 0.53 -17.50
N SER A 55 5.04 0.10 -16.87
CA SER A 55 6.32 -0.14 -17.55
C SER A 55 6.15 -1.12 -18.71
N THR A 56 6.75 -0.77 -19.84
CA THR A 56 6.85 -1.59 -21.04
C THR A 56 8.33 -1.88 -21.33
N SER A 57 8.63 -2.64 -22.38
CA SER A 57 10.01 -2.90 -22.79
C SER A 57 10.78 -1.65 -23.23
N THR A 58 10.08 -0.58 -23.59
CA THR A 58 10.67 0.66 -24.13
C THR A 58 10.48 1.88 -23.22
N PHE A 59 9.59 1.77 -22.21
CA PHE A 59 9.24 2.86 -21.32
C PHE A 59 9.19 2.35 -19.89
N LYS A 60 10.06 2.89 -19.03
CA LYS A 60 10.11 2.54 -17.61
C LYS A 60 9.30 3.57 -16.82
N ALA A 61 8.33 3.10 -16.06
CA ALA A 61 7.48 3.91 -15.18
C ALA A 61 7.08 3.06 -13.96
N CYS A 62 5.80 2.77 -13.77
CA CYS A 62 5.32 1.95 -12.66
C CYS A 62 5.44 0.46 -13.01
N ASN A 63 5.91 -0.36 -12.08
CA ASN A 63 6.04 -1.81 -12.28
C ASN A 63 4.68 -2.49 -12.31
N LYS A 64 3.75 -2.01 -11.48
CA LYS A 64 2.45 -2.64 -11.30
C LYS A 64 1.44 -1.64 -10.73
N LEU A 65 0.19 -1.79 -11.19
CA LEU A 65 -0.96 -1.07 -10.68
C LEU A 65 -1.98 -2.09 -10.13
N GLU A 66 -2.42 -1.92 -8.88
CA GLU A 66 -3.39 -2.79 -8.23
C GLU A 66 -4.61 -1.99 -7.74
N PHE A 67 -5.83 -2.39 -8.11
CA PHE A 67 -7.04 -1.73 -7.61
C PHE A 67 -7.28 -2.05 -6.13
N VAL A 68 -7.53 -1.00 -5.33
CA VAL A 68 -7.77 -1.10 -3.88
C VAL A 68 -9.25 -0.90 -3.58
N PRO A 69 -9.88 -1.68 -2.69
CA PRO A 69 -11.28 -1.48 -2.32
C PRO A 69 -11.61 -0.02 -1.90
N ASN A 70 -12.78 0.47 -2.32
CA ASN A 70 -13.19 1.87 -2.10
C ASN A 70 -13.24 2.27 -0.62
N GLU A 71 -13.52 1.34 0.30
CA GLU A 71 -13.52 1.64 1.73
C GLU A 71 -12.13 2.06 2.21
N ILE A 72 -11.09 1.34 1.77
CA ILE A 72 -9.70 1.66 2.10
C ILE A 72 -9.31 2.99 1.44
N CYS A 73 -9.72 3.18 0.19
CA CYS A 73 -9.51 4.42 -0.58
C CYS A 73 -10.10 5.65 0.09
N MET A 74 -11.35 5.56 0.54
CA MET A 74 -12.06 6.66 1.19
C MET A 74 -11.43 6.98 2.54
N HIS A 75 -10.92 5.98 3.27
CA HIS A 75 -10.26 6.25 4.54
C HIS A 75 -8.99 7.09 4.39
N GLU A 76 -8.18 6.92 3.35
CA GLU A 76 -7.03 7.80 3.14
C GLU A 76 -7.47 9.26 2.93
N LYS A 77 -8.54 9.48 2.15
CA LYS A 77 -9.12 10.81 1.98
C LYS A 77 -9.73 11.36 3.27
N LEU A 78 -10.33 10.49 4.09
CA LEU A 78 -10.99 10.87 5.34
C LEU A 78 -10.02 11.02 6.52
N LEU A 79 -8.82 10.48 6.47
CA LEU A 79 -7.80 10.80 7.48
C LEU A 79 -7.42 12.29 7.45
N ASP A 80 -7.65 12.98 6.32
CA ASP A 80 -7.52 14.43 6.21
C ASP A 80 -8.78 15.19 6.69
N PHE A 81 -9.93 14.50 6.80
CA PHE A 81 -11.23 15.05 7.20
C PHE A 81 -11.89 14.15 8.24
N VAL A 82 -11.55 14.32 9.51
CA VAL A 82 -12.01 13.47 10.64
C VAL A 82 -13.53 13.21 10.64
N SER A 83 -13.90 12.01 10.18
CA SER A 83 -14.70 10.93 10.80
C SER A 83 -16.10 11.21 11.40
N GLU A 84 -17.18 10.72 10.75
CA GLU A 84 -18.23 9.91 11.42
C GLU A 84 -19.14 9.07 10.49
N SER A 85 -19.14 7.76 10.78
CA SER A 85 -20.15 6.68 10.62
C SER A 85 -20.81 6.23 9.30
N THR A 86 -20.68 4.91 9.17
CA THR A 86 -21.18 3.85 8.27
C THR A 86 -22.67 3.53 8.38
N MET A 87 -23.30 3.13 7.26
CA MET A 87 -24.33 2.08 7.25
C MET A 87 -24.16 1.19 6.01
N SER A 88 -24.00 -0.12 6.19
CA SER A 88 -24.08 -1.10 5.09
C SER A 88 -25.14 -2.17 5.38
N ARG A 89 -26.05 -2.35 4.40
CA ARG A 89 -27.12 -3.36 4.36
C ARG A 89 -26.60 -4.80 4.33
N PRO A 90 -27.36 -5.78 4.85
CA PRO A 90 -27.01 -7.19 4.77
C PRO A 90 -27.21 -7.72 3.35
N ASN A 91 -26.18 -8.36 2.77
CA ASN A 91 -26.32 -9.17 1.56
C ASN A 91 -25.75 -10.56 1.83
N HIS A 92 -26.56 -11.57 1.52
CA HIS A 92 -26.46 -12.98 1.94
C HIS A 92 -25.49 -13.84 1.10
N PHE A 93 -24.29 -13.37 0.78
CA PHE A 93 -23.33 -14.20 0.05
C PHE A 93 -21.90 -14.10 0.62
N GLY A 94 -21.45 -15.21 1.22
CA GLY A 94 -20.07 -15.42 1.71
C GLY A 94 -19.85 -15.04 3.17
N GLU A 95 -18.95 -15.76 3.83
CA GLU A 95 -18.42 -15.38 5.14
C GLU A 95 -17.72 -14.02 5.00
N LEU A 96 -18.24 -13.02 5.71
CA LEU A 96 -17.69 -11.67 5.67
C LEU A 96 -16.51 -11.58 6.63
N ALA A 97 -15.33 -11.29 6.10
CA ALA A 97 -14.18 -10.92 6.91
C ALA A 97 -14.39 -9.51 7.44
N THR A 98 -14.16 -9.32 8.74
CA THR A 98 -14.08 -7.97 9.33
C THR A 98 -12.66 -7.46 9.14
N ILE A 99 -12.50 -6.33 8.47
CA ILE A 99 -11.21 -5.67 8.26
C ILE A 99 -11.11 -4.54 9.28
N VAL A 100 -9.96 -4.45 9.95
CA VAL A 100 -9.68 -3.47 11.01
C VAL A 100 -8.44 -2.67 10.68
N LEU A 101 -8.44 -1.39 11.06
CA LEU A 101 -7.27 -0.52 11.02
C LEU A 101 -6.55 -0.54 12.37
N VAL A 102 -5.29 -0.96 12.36
CA VAL A 102 -4.44 -1.03 13.55
C VAL A 102 -3.23 -0.12 13.36
N LYS A 103 -3.02 0.82 14.28
CA LYS A 103 -1.77 1.58 14.37
C LYS A 103 -0.72 0.76 15.10
N TYR A 104 0.53 0.80 14.67
CA TYR A 104 1.64 0.12 15.33
C TYR A 104 2.75 1.11 15.71
N GLY A 105 3.50 0.78 16.77
CA GLY A 105 4.54 1.67 17.31
C GLY A 105 5.91 1.51 16.66
N ASP A 106 6.24 0.31 16.19
CA ASP A 106 7.57 -0.02 15.65
C ASP A 106 7.52 -1.17 14.63
N ASN A 107 8.66 -1.43 13.98
CA ASN A 107 8.79 -2.48 12.97
C ASN A 107 8.66 -3.90 13.54
N THR A 108 9.00 -4.10 14.82
CA THR A 108 8.81 -5.39 15.50
C THR A 108 7.33 -5.70 15.63
N CYS A 109 6.53 -4.69 15.95
CA CYS A 109 5.09 -4.79 16.01
C CYS A 109 4.48 -5.07 14.64
N LEU A 110 4.91 -4.32 13.61
CA LEU A 110 4.49 -4.57 12.23
C LEU A 110 4.78 -6.01 11.78
N ALA A 111 5.99 -6.51 12.07
CA ALA A 111 6.37 -7.88 11.75
C ALA A 111 5.47 -8.90 12.46
N CYS A 112 5.19 -8.69 13.75
CA CYS A 112 4.26 -9.56 14.49
C CYS A 112 2.87 -9.55 13.84
N LEU A 113 2.32 -8.37 13.56
CA LEU A 113 1.00 -8.23 12.94
C LEU A 113 0.94 -8.95 11.59
N ALA A 114 1.98 -8.78 10.76
CA ALA A 114 2.07 -9.37 9.43
C ALA A 114 2.25 -10.89 9.43
N LEU A 115 2.92 -11.45 10.44
CA LEU A 115 3.11 -12.89 10.59
C LEU A 115 1.86 -13.60 11.12
N ARG A 116 1.05 -12.90 11.92
CA ARG A 116 -0.12 -13.48 12.60
C ARG A 116 -1.43 -13.25 11.87
N ASN A 117 -1.49 -12.22 11.02
CA ASN A 117 -2.74 -11.78 10.41
C ASN A 117 -2.58 -11.53 8.91
N PRO A 118 -3.61 -11.83 8.11
CA PRO A 118 -3.66 -11.37 6.72
C PRO A 118 -3.71 -9.83 6.68
N ILE A 119 -2.64 -9.21 6.19
CA ILE A 119 -2.56 -7.76 5.97
C ILE A 119 -3.08 -7.45 4.57
N ILE A 120 -4.01 -6.50 4.45
CA ILE A 120 -4.55 -6.07 3.14
C ILE A 120 -3.75 -4.89 2.60
N MET A 121 -3.41 -3.94 3.48
CA MET A 121 -2.63 -2.75 3.13
C MET A 121 -1.81 -2.33 4.36
N ALA A 122 -0.62 -1.81 4.13
CA ALA A 122 0.22 -1.25 5.19
C ALA A 122 0.75 0.11 4.74
N SER A 123 0.70 1.10 5.64
CA SER A 123 1.46 2.34 5.48
C SER A 123 2.58 2.35 6.51
N ARG A 124 3.82 2.43 6.02
CA ARG A 124 5.01 2.54 6.88
C ARG A 124 5.24 3.96 7.36
N ILE A 125 4.92 4.91 6.50
CA ILE A 125 5.03 6.34 6.78
C ILE A 125 4.02 6.75 7.84
N LYS A 126 2.77 6.28 7.74
CA LYS A 126 1.69 6.59 8.68
C LYS A 126 1.55 5.56 9.83
N SER A 127 2.42 4.56 9.87
CA SER A 127 2.50 3.51 10.90
C SER A 127 1.17 2.81 11.21
N TYR A 128 0.45 2.37 10.17
CA TYR A 128 -0.77 1.57 10.34
C TYR A 128 -0.85 0.40 9.35
N VAL A 129 -1.71 -0.56 9.68
CA VAL A 129 -2.11 -1.66 8.79
C VAL A 129 -3.63 -1.82 8.74
N TRP A 130 -4.14 -2.09 7.55
CA TRP A 130 -5.47 -2.69 7.36
C TRP A 130 -5.29 -4.19 7.32
N MET A 131 -5.96 -4.91 8.21
CA MET A 131 -5.81 -6.36 8.32
C MET A 131 -7.14 -7.03 8.61
N VAL A 132 -7.22 -8.32 8.29
CA VAL A 132 -8.35 -9.15 8.74
C VAL A 132 -8.32 -9.23 10.27
N LYS A 133 -9.46 -8.96 10.90
CA LYS A 133 -9.63 -9.01 12.34
C LYS A 133 -9.28 -10.41 12.85
N PRO A 134 -8.32 -10.55 13.77
CA PRO A 134 -7.95 -11.85 14.33
C PRO A 134 -9.15 -12.48 15.05
N ASN A 135 -9.19 -13.80 15.05
CA ASN A 135 -10.08 -14.55 15.92
C ASN A 135 -9.67 -14.33 17.40
N ARG A 136 -10.63 -14.37 18.32
CA ARG A 136 -10.39 -14.19 19.77
C ARG A 136 -9.42 -15.21 20.35
N ASP A 137 -9.38 -16.40 19.75
CA ASP A 137 -8.52 -17.50 20.20
C ASP A 137 -7.11 -17.46 19.57
N SER A 138 -6.86 -16.54 18.64
CA SER A 138 -5.56 -16.43 17.97
C SER A 138 -4.55 -15.69 18.85
N PRO A 139 -3.27 -16.13 18.88
CA PRO A 139 -2.22 -15.41 19.58
C PRO A 139 -2.15 -13.95 19.13
N TRP A 140 -2.37 -13.03 20.06
CA TRP A 140 -2.40 -11.59 19.79
C TRP A 140 -0.99 -11.00 19.93
N CYS A 141 -0.65 -10.04 19.05
CA CYS A 141 0.56 -9.25 19.22
C CYS A 141 0.33 -8.22 20.33
N ALA A 142 1.07 -8.26 21.43
CA ALA A 142 0.90 -7.33 22.57
C ALA A 142 1.21 -5.84 22.25
N CYS A 143 1.17 -5.49 20.97
CA CYS A 143 1.47 -4.20 20.42
C CYS A 143 0.37 -3.82 19.42
N GLY A 144 0.17 -2.53 19.24
CA GLY A 144 -0.79 -2.00 18.29
C GLY A 144 -2.12 -1.61 18.93
N VAL A 145 -2.67 -0.50 18.46
CA VAL A 145 -3.89 0.10 18.96
C VAL A 145 -4.93 0.02 17.86
N ASN A 146 -6.03 -0.69 18.14
CA ASN A 146 -7.18 -0.68 17.26
C ASN A 146 -7.78 0.73 17.26
N THR A 147 -7.90 1.32 16.08
CA THR A 147 -8.44 2.68 15.92
C THR A 147 -9.96 2.77 16.04
N GLY A 148 -10.65 1.63 16.19
CA GLY A 148 -12.11 1.55 16.16
C GLY A 148 -12.68 1.48 14.74
N LEU A 149 -11.87 1.80 13.72
CA LEU A 149 -12.28 1.71 12.33
C LEU A 149 -12.30 0.26 11.86
N SER A 150 -13.46 -0.17 11.37
CA SER A 150 -13.64 -1.48 10.78
C SER A 150 -14.75 -1.51 9.74
N PHE A 151 -14.61 -2.41 8.77
CA PHE A 151 -15.65 -2.68 7.78
C PHE A 151 -15.69 -4.17 7.47
N LYS A 152 -16.78 -4.64 6.84
CA LYS A 152 -16.95 -6.04 6.47
C LYS A 152 -16.87 -6.20 4.95
N ARG A 153 -16.07 -7.15 4.47
CA ARG A 153 -16.00 -7.51 3.04
C ARG A 153 -15.93 -9.02 2.87
N PRO A 154 -16.48 -9.56 1.77
CA PRO A 154 -16.26 -10.96 1.45
C PRO A 154 -14.77 -11.23 1.22
N MET A 155 -14.26 -12.30 1.83
CA MET A 155 -12.82 -12.56 1.90
C MET A 155 -12.17 -12.74 0.51
N TYR A 156 -12.90 -13.26 -0.47
CA TYR A 156 -12.40 -13.49 -1.83
C TYR A 156 -12.13 -12.22 -2.64
N PHE A 157 -12.61 -11.06 -2.20
CA PHE A 157 -12.24 -9.77 -2.80
C PHE A 157 -10.94 -9.21 -2.24
N LEU A 158 -10.41 -9.82 -1.18
CA LEU A 158 -9.20 -9.36 -0.51
C LEU A 158 -8.00 -10.12 -1.08
N ARG A 159 -6.92 -9.40 -1.37
CA ARG A 159 -5.62 -10.00 -1.71
C ARG A 159 -4.64 -9.66 -0.60
N PRO A 160 -4.47 -10.54 0.40
CA PRO A 160 -3.54 -10.27 1.48
C PRO A 160 -2.10 -10.14 0.94
N LEU A 161 -1.37 -9.18 1.50
CA LEU A 161 0.07 -9.05 1.37
C LEU A 161 0.74 -10.18 2.15
N SER A 162 1.83 -10.72 1.61
CA SER A 162 2.67 -11.66 2.36
C SER A 162 3.44 -10.94 3.46
N ALA A 163 3.71 -11.63 4.58
CA ALA A 163 4.53 -11.07 5.65
C ALA A 163 5.91 -10.61 5.15
N ALA A 164 6.51 -11.39 4.24
CA ALA A 164 7.78 -11.03 3.60
C ALA A 164 7.67 -9.69 2.87
N ARG A 165 6.59 -9.44 2.11
CA ARG A 165 6.38 -8.15 1.44
C ARG A 165 6.21 -7.00 2.44
N VAL A 166 5.46 -7.24 3.51
CA VAL A 166 5.26 -6.24 4.57
C VAL A 166 6.55 -5.91 5.32
N MET A 167 7.52 -6.85 5.40
CA MET A 167 8.80 -6.66 6.09
C MET A 167 9.94 -6.17 5.16
N LEU A 168 9.99 -6.65 3.92
CA LEU A 168 11.07 -6.38 2.96
C LEU A 168 10.86 -5.12 2.09
N GLY A 169 9.80 -4.35 2.32
CA GLY A 169 9.65 -3.03 1.72
C GLY A 169 10.96 -2.23 1.88
N PRO A 170 11.32 -1.39 0.90
CA PRO A 170 12.65 -0.81 0.79
C PRO A 170 13.08 -0.19 2.11
N SER A 171 14.27 -0.55 2.57
CA SER A 171 14.86 0.13 3.72
C SER A 171 15.04 1.59 3.32
N ILE A 172 14.24 2.47 3.91
CA ILE A 172 14.38 3.91 3.76
C ILE A 172 15.67 4.31 4.48
N ASN A 173 16.82 4.10 3.83
CA ASN A 173 18.06 4.77 4.21
C ASN A 173 17.94 6.21 3.75
N ARG A 174 17.14 7.00 4.48
CA ARG A 174 17.06 8.46 4.33
C ARG A 174 18.36 9.05 4.88
N ASN A 175 19.41 9.00 4.06
CA ASN A 175 20.47 10.00 4.11
C ASN A 175 20.44 10.76 2.78
N PRO A 176 19.56 11.76 2.61
CA PRO A 176 19.48 12.59 1.41
C PRO A 176 20.70 13.53 1.22
N GLY A 177 21.83 13.27 1.89
CA GLY A 177 22.99 14.15 1.90
C GLY A 177 24.36 13.48 1.79
N GLN A 178 24.44 12.15 1.58
CA GLN A 178 25.72 11.48 1.32
C GLN A 178 25.67 10.72 0.00
N VAL A 179 25.97 11.46 -1.07
CA VAL A 179 26.51 10.86 -2.29
C VAL A 179 27.93 10.40 -1.93
N THR A 180 28.09 9.18 -1.42
CA THR A 180 29.40 8.54 -1.41
C THR A 180 29.77 8.24 -2.86
N GLN A 181 30.52 9.15 -3.48
CA GLN A 181 31.28 8.85 -4.69
C GLN A 181 32.27 7.74 -4.33
N HIS A 182 31.92 6.48 -4.61
CA HIS A 182 32.90 5.41 -4.72
C HIS A 182 33.71 5.66 -5.99
N HIS A 183 34.73 6.51 -5.87
CA HIS A 183 35.78 6.61 -6.88
C HIS A 183 36.56 5.30 -6.86
N LEU A 184 36.19 4.36 -7.73
CA LEU A 184 36.96 3.16 -8.03
C LEU A 184 38.25 3.60 -8.72
N THR A 185 39.33 3.73 -7.94
CA THR A 185 40.68 3.89 -8.46
C THR A 185 41.15 2.51 -8.93
N LEU A 186 41.05 2.24 -10.23
CA LEU A 186 41.72 1.11 -10.87
C LEU A 186 43.22 1.42 -10.89
N ASN A 187 43.93 0.94 -9.88
CA ASN A 187 45.39 0.84 -9.92
C ASN A 187 45.78 -0.24 -10.93
N ASN A 188 46.01 0.18 -12.18
CA ASN A 188 46.82 -0.59 -13.11
C ASN A 188 48.29 -0.36 -12.74
N GLN A 189 48.84 -1.31 -11.98
CA GLN A 189 50.26 -1.37 -11.72
C GLN A 189 50.76 -2.79 -12.00
N ASP A 190 51.56 -2.87 -13.06
CA ASP A 190 52.61 -3.85 -13.35
C ASP A 190 52.24 -5.31 -13.62
N ARG A 191 52.51 -5.74 -14.86
CA ARG A 191 53.65 -6.63 -15.11
C ARG A 191 54.07 -6.65 -16.58
N MET A 192 55.35 -6.33 -16.76
CA MET A 192 56.19 -6.67 -17.92
C MET A 192 56.30 -8.18 -18.10
#